data_AF-A0A8S0SE59-F1
#
_entry.id   AF-A0A8S0SE59-F1
#
_cell.length_a   1.000
_cell.length_b   1.000
_cell.length_c   1.000
_cell.angle_alpha   90.00
_cell.angle_beta   90.00
_cell.angle_gamma   90.00
#
_symmetry.space_group_name_H-M   'P 1'
#
loop_
_entity.id
_entity.type
_entity.pdbx_description
1 polymer ?
#
loop_
_entity_poly.entity_id
_entity_poly.type
_entity_poly.pdbx_seq_one_letter_code
_entity_poly.pdbx_strand_id
1 'polypeptide(L)'
;IIPRGCLLAIWFNRIPEKIIVWSANRDNLVQEGSKVQPFAEEGLELIDPRGQRIRPVALSSVGVAYGAMFDTGNFVLENNSSVVLWQSLDEPTDTLLPAQILKKETSPWMAAVLLIGQRKL
;
A
#
# COMPACT_ATOMS: atom_id res chain seq x y z
N ILE A 1 1.18 -0.87 27.54
CA ILE A 1 2.02 -1.91 26.90
C ILE A 1 1.60 -1.96 25.45
N ILE A 2 2.33 -1.27 24.56
CA ILE A 2 2.05 -1.33 23.12
C ILE A 2 2.52 -2.72 22.67
N PRO A 3 1.68 -3.56 22.03
CA PRO A 3 2.15 -4.84 21.54
C PRO A 3 3.35 -4.59 20.62
N ARG A 4 4.43 -5.37 20.76
CA ARG A 4 5.53 -5.36 19.79
C ARG A 4 4.96 -5.87 18.46
N GLY A 5 4.58 -4.94 17.61
CA GLY A 5 4.06 -5.20 16.28
C GLY A 5 5.08 -4.85 15.21
N CYS A 6 5.01 -5.52 14.07
CA CYS A 6 5.85 -5.33 12.91
C CYS A 6 5.07 -4.64 11.78
N LEU A 7 5.78 -3.77 11.07
CA LEU A 7 5.31 -3.10 9.86
C LEU A 7 6.04 -3.67 8.65
N LEU A 8 5.29 -3.92 7.58
CA LEU A 8 5.82 -3.98 6.23
C LEU A 8 5.94 -2.54 5.73
N ALA A 9 7.17 -2.07 5.57
CA ALA A 9 7.46 -0.67 5.32
C ALA A 9 8.62 -0.45 4.35
N ILE A 10 8.63 0.72 3.73
CA ILE A 10 9.73 1.26 2.93
C ILE A 10 10.38 2.38 3.75
N TRP A 11 11.72 2.42 3.79
CA TRP A 11 12.49 3.42 4.52
C TRP A 11 13.76 3.81 3.76
N PHE A 12 14.35 4.95 4.10
CA PHE A 12 15.64 5.38 3.52
C PHE A 12 16.79 4.50 4.04
N ASN A 13 17.46 3.79 3.14
CA ASN A 13 18.52 2.84 3.53
C ASN A 13 19.88 3.48 3.88
N ARG A 14 20.13 4.73 3.45
CA ARG A 14 21.39 5.45 3.68
C ARG A 14 21.35 6.43 4.85
N ILE A 15 20.20 6.57 5.51
CA ILE A 15 20.04 7.42 6.69
C ILE A 15 20.10 6.50 7.93
N PRO A 16 20.95 6.79 8.95
CA PRO A 16 21.05 5.95 10.15
C PRO A 16 19.72 5.86 10.91
N GLU A 17 18.99 6.96 10.97
CA GLU A 17 17.64 7.00 11.50
C GLU A 17 16.67 6.27 10.56
N LYS A 18 15.84 5.39 11.12
CA LYS A 18 14.85 4.63 10.34
C LYS A 18 13.63 5.48 10.01
N ILE A 19 13.75 6.28 8.96
CA ILE A 19 12.67 7.12 8.45
C ILE A 19 11.79 6.29 7.49
N ILE A 20 10.60 5.92 7.97
CA ILE A 20 9.58 5.22 7.17
C ILE A 20 8.92 6.22 6.23
N VAL A 21 8.88 5.90 4.94
CA VAL A 21 8.24 6.74 3.91
C VAL A 21 6.93 6.16 3.40
N TRP A 22 6.72 4.85 3.62
CA TRP A 22 5.48 4.16 3.26
C TRP A 22 5.33 2.90 4.12
N SER A 23 4.10 2.49 4.41
CA SER A 23 3.82 1.27 5.19
C SER A 23 2.49 0.64 4.77
N ALA A 24 2.49 -0.66 4.53
CA ALA A 24 1.33 -1.39 4.00
C ALA A 24 0.26 -1.67 5.08
N ASN A 25 0.67 -1.83 6.34
CA ASN A 25 -0.18 -2.31 7.42
C ASN A 25 -0.11 -1.40 8.66
N ARG A 26 -0.08 -0.08 8.44
CA ARG A 26 0.05 0.94 9.50
C ARG A 26 -0.97 0.79 10.62
N ASP A 27 -2.22 0.52 10.24
CA ASP A 27 -3.36 0.44 11.16
C ASP A 27 -3.57 -0.98 11.72
N ASN A 28 -2.82 -1.96 11.21
CA ASN A 28 -2.95 -3.36 11.58
C ASN A 28 -1.58 -4.04 11.69
N LEU A 29 -0.92 -3.81 12.82
CA LEU A 29 0.40 -4.37 13.09
C LEU A 29 0.34 -5.90 13.22
N VAL A 30 1.32 -6.58 12.64
CA VAL A 30 1.46 -8.05 12.74
C VAL A 30 2.48 -8.45 13.80
N GLN A 31 2.45 -9.69 14.26
CA GLN A 31 3.41 -10.15 15.28
C GLN A 31 4.84 -10.29 14.73
N GLU A 32 5.83 -10.22 15.60
CA GLU A 32 7.21 -10.56 15.26
C GLU A 32 7.31 -11.99 14.70
N GLY A 33 8.13 -12.18 13.67
CA GLY A 33 8.23 -13.45 12.94
C GLY A 33 7.18 -13.64 11.84
N SER A 34 6.31 -12.64 11.60
CA SER A 34 5.40 -12.66 10.45
C SER A 34 6.15 -12.67 9.12
N LYS A 35 5.57 -13.33 8.13
CA LYS A 35 6.15 -13.49 6.79
C LYS A 35 5.32 -12.78 5.74
N VAL A 36 6.00 -12.13 4.79
CA VAL A 36 5.40 -11.60 3.57
C VAL A 36 5.35 -12.72 2.54
N GLN A 37 4.20 -12.92 1.90
CA GLN A 37 4.07 -13.85 0.78
C GLN A 37 3.07 -13.34 -0.26
N PRO A 38 3.20 -13.77 -1.53
CA PRO A 38 2.14 -13.60 -2.51
C PRO A 38 0.85 -14.30 -2.06
N PHE A 39 -0.29 -13.68 -2.31
CA PHE A 39 -1.60 -14.27 -2.06
C PHE A 39 -2.31 -14.51 -3.40
N ALA A 40 -2.42 -15.77 -3.82
CA ALA A 40 -3.24 -16.20 -4.96
C ALA A 40 -3.09 -15.37 -6.26
N GLU A 41 -1.90 -14.80 -6.54
CA GLU A 41 -1.67 -13.83 -7.62
C GLU A 41 -2.54 -12.54 -7.53
N GLU A 42 -3.17 -12.29 -6.39
CA GLU A 42 -4.10 -11.19 -6.08
C GLU A 42 -3.46 -10.13 -5.16
N GLY A 43 -2.17 -10.23 -4.85
CA GLY A 43 -1.46 -9.23 -4.06
C GLY A 43 -0.53 -9.82 -3.00
N LEU A 44 -0.47 -9.17 -1.84
CA LEU A 44 0.41 -9.53 -0.74
C LEU A 44 -0.38 -9.87 0.51
N GLU A 45 0.08 -10.91 1.20
CA GLU A 45 -0.41 -11.33 2.50
C GLU A 45 0.74 -11.36 3.51
N LEU A 46 0.41 -10.94 4.73
CA LEU A 46 1.23 -11.13 5.91
C LEU A 46 0.63 -12.26 6.74
N ILE A 47 1.43 -13.28 7.05
CA ILE A 47 1.05 -14.39 7.93
C ILE A 47 1.90 -14.37 9.19
N ASP A 48 1.25 -14.32 10.35
CA ASP A 48 1.93 -14.39 11.64
C ASP A 48 2.29 -15.84 12.04
N PRO A 49 3.15 -16.03 13.08
CA PRO A 49 3.53 -17.37 13.52
C PRO A 49 2.37 -18.25 14.03
N ARG A 50 1.20 -17.66 14.31
CA ARG A 50 -0.01 -18.37 14.75
C ARG A 50 -0.95 -18.68 13.57
N GLY A 51 -0.59 -18.28 12.35
CA GLY A 51 -1.38 -18.47 11.15
C GLY A 51 -2.45 -17.39 10.91
N GLN A 52 -2.47 -16.31 11.70
CA GLN A 52 -3.33 -15.16 11.43
C GLN A 52 -2.83 -14.42 10.19
N ARG A 53 -3.78 -13.98 9.37
CA ARG A 53 -3.54 -13.44 8.04
C ARG A 53 -4.10 -12.05 7.91
N ILE A 54 -3.35 -11.14 7.30
CA ILE A 54 -3.84 -9.85 6.82
C ILE A 54 -3.38 -9.62 5.39
N ARG A 55 -4.20 -8.92 4.59
CA ARG A 55 -3.94 -8.63 3.18
C ARG A 55 -3.79 -7.13 2.99
N PRO A 56 -2.60 -6.57 3.25
CA PRO A 56 -2.39 -5.12 3.15
C PRO A 56 -2.42 -4.63 1.69
N VAL A 57 -2.22 -5.51 0.72
CA VAL A 57 -2.39 -5.21 -0.71
C VAL A 57 -3.28 -6.29 -1.30
N ALA A 58 -4.50 -5.91 -1.68
CA ALA A 58 -5.49 -6.80 -2.28
C ALA A 58 -5.97 -6.20 -3.60
N LEU A 59 -5.85 -6.97 -4.68
CA LEU A 59 -6.22 -6.57 -6.02
C LEU A 59 -7.54 -7.21 -6.44
N SER A 60 -8.31 -6.47 -7.23
CA SER A 60 -9.55 -6.99 -7.85
C SER A 60 -9.27 -7.92 -9.03
N SER A 61 -8.03 -7.96 -9.52
CA SER A 61 -7.59 -8.78 -10.65
C SER A 61 -6.47 -9.72 -10.25
N VAL A 62 -6.55 -10.95 -10.70
CA VAL A 62 -5.51 -11.98 -10.58
C VAL A 62 -4.42 -11.74 -11.62
N GLY A 63 -3.17 -12.06 -11.29
CA GLY A 63 -2.07 -12.12 -12.25
C GLY A 63 -0.77 -11.49 -11.77
N VAL A 64 -0.63 -11.19 -10.47
CA VAL A 64 0.65 -10.78 -9.88
C VAL A 64 1.66 -11.93 -10.04
N ALA A 65 2.74 -11.65 -10.75
CA ALA A 65 3.84 -12.57 -10.97
C ALA A 65 5.04 -12.26 -10.06
N TYR A 66 5.35 -10.97 -9.87
CA TYR A 66 6.48 -10.55 -9.03
C TYR A 66 6.28 -9.13 -8.49
N GLY A 67 7.09 -8.78 -7.48
CA GLY A 67 7.21 -7.42 -6.98
C GLY A 67 8.58 -6.83 -7.31
N ALA A 68 8.61 -5.53 -7.63
CA ALA A 68 9.83 -4.81 -7.96
C ALA A 68 9.93 -3.50 -7.16
N MET A 69 11.15 -3.13 -6.78
CA MET A 69 11.45 -1.89 -6.07
C MET A 69 12.27 -0.98 -6.98
N PHE A 70 11.71 0.16 -7.38
CA PHE A 70 12.37 1.14 -8.23
C PHE A 70 13.22 2.11 -7.41
N ASP A 71 14.25 2.69 -8.04
CA ASP A 71 15.13 3.70 -7.43
C ASP A 71 14.39 4.97 -6.96
N THR A 72 13.19 5.21 -7.48
CA THR A 72 12.29 6.29 -7.05
C THR A 72 11.66 6.05 -5.68
N GLY A 73 11.85 4.87 -5.09
CA GLY A 73 11.13 4.46 -3.89
C GLY A 73 9.78 3.78 -4.20
N ASN A 74 9.42 3.62 -5.47
CA ASN A 74 8.17 2.97 -5.85
C ASN A 74 8.31 1.45 -5.79
N PHE A 75 7.60 0.83 -4.85
CA PHE A 75 7.35 -0.60 -4.85
C PHE A 75 6.11 -0.91 -5.70
N VAL A 76 6.23 -1.83 -6.66
CA VAL A 76 5.15 -2.24 -7.56
C VAL A 76 4.93 -3.74 -7.53
N LEU A 77 3.71 -4.14 -7.89
CA LEU A 77 3.37 -5.52 -8.23
C LEU A 77 3.05 -5.59 -9.73
N GLU A 78 3.67 -6.53 -10.43
CA GLU A 78 3.59 -6.66 -11.88
C GLU A 78 3.17 -8.07 -12.29
N ASN A 79 2.57 -8.18 -13.48
CA ASN A 79 2.29 -9.46 -14.10
C ASN A 79 3.46 -9.97 -14.97
N ASN A 80 3.31 -11.15 -15.56
CA ASN A 80 4.33 -11.75 -16.45
C ASN A 80 4.65 -10.90 -17.70
N SER A 81 3.82 -9.91 -18.05
CA SER A 81 4.04 -8.98 -19.15
C SER A 81 4.63 -7.63 -18.68
N SER A 82 5.08 -7.52 -17.42
CA SER A 82 5.59 -6.28 -16.80
C SER A 82 4.54 -5.16 -16.76
N VAL A 83 3.25 -5.51 -16.74
CA VAL A 83 2.18 -4.55 -16.52
C VAL A 83 2.03 -4.33 -15.02
N VAL A 84 2.13 -3.07 -14.59
CA VAL A 84 1.91 -2.66 -13.20
C VAL A 84 0.45 -2.86 -12.85
N LEU A 85 0.19 -3.75 -11.89
CA LEU A 85 -1.14 -4.03 -11.34
C LEU A 85 -1.42 -3.19 -10.09
N TRP A 86 -0.37 -2.86 -9.34
CA TRP A 86 -0.45 -2.05 -8.12
C TRP A 86 0.87 -1.33 -7.87
N GLN A 87 0.82 -0.15 -7.25
CA GLN A 87 2.02 0.59 -6.87
C GLN A 87 1.85 1.38 -5.57
N SER A 88 2.91 1.39 -4.75
CA SER A 88 2.94 2.09 -3.46
C SER A 88 2.73 3.61 -3.56
N LEU A 89 3.20 4.23 -4.64
CA LEU A 89 3.04 5.69 -4.83
C LEU A 89 1.59 6.11 -5.07
N ASP A 90 0.70 5.19 -5.46
CA ASP A 90 -0.73 5.46 -5.58
C ASP A 90 -1.46 5.43 -4.23
N GLU A 91 -0.81 4.92 -3.18
CA GLU A 91 -1.36 4.76 -1.83
C GLU A 91 -0.49 5.55 -0.82
N PRO A 92 -0.53 6.90 -0.83
CA PRO A 92 0.29 7.73 0.05
C PRO A 92 -0.02 7.48 1.53
N THR A 93 1.01 7.57 2.37
CA THR A 93 0.85 7.64 3.83
C THR A 93 0.99 9.09 4.29
N ASP A 94 1.89 9.37 5.23
CA ASP A 94 2.22 10.70 5.78
C ASP A 94 3.40 11.39 5.08
N THR A 95 4.06 10.72 4.14
CA THR A 95 5.23 11.25 3.41
C THR A 95 4.97 11.20 1.92
N LEU A 96 5.23 12.32 1.23
CA LEU A 96 5.21 12.37 -0.24
C LEU A 96 6.62 12.18 -0.77
N LEU A 97 6.80 11.19 -1.65
CA LEU A 97 8.07 10.94 -2.33
C LEU A 97 8.19 11.76 -3.62
N PRO A 98 9.43 12.05 -4.09
CA PRO A 98 9.64 12.57 -5.43
C PRO A 98 8.95 11.68 -6.48
N ALA A 99 8.36 12.30 -7.50
CA ALA A 99 7.53 11.66 -8.53
C ALA A 99 6.16 11.09 -8.07
N GLN A 100 5.79 11.22 -6.79
CA GLN A 100 4.46 10.87 -6.33
C GLN A 100 3.43 11.92 -6.74
N ILE A 101 2.32 11.48 -7.33
CA ILE A 101 1.20 12.34 -7.71
C ILE A 101 0.09 12.17 -6.68
N LEU A 102 -0.22 13.25 -5.95
CA LEU A 102 -1.39 13.26 -5.08
C LEU A 102 -2.65 13.38 -5.93
N LYS A 103 -3.34 12.26 -6.14
CA LYS A 103 -4.62 12.24 -6.84
C LYS A 103 -5.65 12.89 -5.92
N LYS A 104 -6.39 13.88 -6.44
CA LYS A 104 -7.61 14.34 -5.78
C LYS A 104 -8.60 13.18 -5.81
N GLU A 105 -9.04 12.70 -4.66
CA GLU A 105 -10.18 11.80 -4.61
C GLU A 105 -11.38 12.52 -5.23
N THR A 106 -11.69 12.16 -6.48
CA THR A 106 -12.95 12.52 -7.11
C THR A 106 -13.92 11.40 -6.78
N SER A 107 -14.29 11.27 -5.50
CA SER A 107 -15.38 10.37 -5.16
C SER A 107 -16.61 10.83 -5.95
N PRO A 108 -17.22 9.97 -6.78
CA PRO A 108 -18.39 10.36 -7.54
C PRO A 108 -19.53 10.81 -6.61
N TRP A 109 -19.51 10.39 -5.33
CA TRP A 109 -20.50 10.82 -4.33
C TRP A 109 -20.24 12.24 -3.84
N MET A 110 -18.98 12.68 -3.82
CA MET A 110 -18.62 14.07 -3.54
C MET A 110 -19.06 14.99 -4.69
N ALA A 111 -18.96 14.53 -5.95
CA ALA A 111 -19.49 15.25 -7.10
C ALA A 111 -21.03 15.33 -7.07
N ALA A 112 -21.71 14.24 -6.69
CA ALA A 112 -23.16 14.23 -6.53
C ALA A 112 -23.64 15.17 -5.41
N VAL A 113 -22.94 15.21 -4.26
CA VAL A 113 -23.25 16.16 -3.16
C VAL A 113 -23.11 17.62 -3.62
N LEU A 114 -22.06 17.94 -4.38
CA LEU A 114 -21.87 19.28 -4.95
C LEU A 114 -22.98 19.65 -5.95
N LEU A 115 -23.45 18.71 -6.77
CA LEU A 115 -24.53 18.95 -7.73
C LEU A 115 -25.90 19.11 -7.07
N ILE A 116 -26.17 18.39 -5.97
CA ILE A 116 -27.44 18.52 -5.22
C ILE A 116 -27.46 19.85 -4.42
N GLY A 117 -26.30 20.33 -3.96
CA GLY A 117 -26.16 21.59 -3.22
C GLY A 117 -26.20 22.87 -4.08
N GLN A 118 -26.18 22.77 -5.42
CA GLN A 118 -26.23 23.93 -6.33
C GLN A 118 -27.65 24.33 -6.74
N ARG A 119 -28.71 23.70 -6.22
CA ARG A 119 -30.07 24.25 -6.32
C ARG A 119 -30.31 25.28 -5.22
N LYS A 120 -29.91 26.53 -5.48
CA LYS A 120 -30.46 27.72 -4.82
C LYS A 120 -31.27 28.50 -5.86
N LEU A 121 -32.56 28.65 -5.55
CA LEU A 121 -33.58 29.61 -6.04
C LEU A 121 -33.59 29.95 -7.53
#